data_AF-A0A450XYU7-F1
#
_entry.id   AF-A0A450XYU7-F1
#
_cell.length_a   1.000
_cell.length_b   1.000
_cell.length_c   1.000
_cell.angle_alpha   90.00
_cell.angle_beta   90.00
_cell.angle_gamma   90.00
#
_symmetry.space_group_name_H-M   'P 1'
#
loop_
_entity.id
_entity.type
_entity.pdbx_description
1 polymer ?
#
loop_
_entity_poly.entity_id
_entity_poly.type
_entity_poly.pdbx_seq_one_letter_code
_entity_poly.pdbx_strand_id
1 'polypeptide(L)'
;MIRVVIFAEGQTERKFIEEIIAPALDPSKIHLQPMLLKTSKGYSGGAISFDRFKDNAIKTLKMPSAPILSTFLDLHRLHKGFPASDEAEGKADIHERVRHLETALRQAVMEELPGLRPECSSEASPQTNEP
;
A
#
# COMPACT_ATOMS: atom_id res chain seq x y z
N MET A 1 10.67 17.99 4.38
CA MET A 1 10.88 16.86 3.46
C MET A 1 9.87 15.79 3.83
N ILE A 2 9.05 15.36 2.88
CA ILE A 2 8.00 14.37 3.13
C ILE A 2 8.62 12.99 2.97
N ARG A 3 8.48 12.13 3.97
CA ARG A 3 9.03 10.77 3.97
C ARG A 3 7.89 9.79 3.70
N VAL A 4 8.02 9.05 2.60
CA VAL A 4 7.04 8.03 2.20
C VAL A 4 7.71 6.67 2.23
N VAL A 5 7.26 5.78 3.10
CA VAL A 5 7.65 4.37 3.06
C VAL A 5 6.70 3.64 2.11
N ILE A 6 7.25 2.93 1.14
CA ILE A 6 6.46 2.18 0.15
C ILE A 6 6.73 0.69 0.35
N PHE A 7 5.70 -0.09 0.64
CA PHE A 7 5.84 -1.54 0.67
C PHE A 7 5.79 -2.10 -0.75
N ALA A 8 6.88 -2.74 -1.17
CA ALA A 8 7.02 -3.40 -2.46
C ALA A 8 7.04 -4.92 -2.27
N GLU A 9 6.46 -5.65 -3.22
CA GLU A 9 6.42 -7.12 -3.18
C GLU A 9 7.78 -7.75 -3.49
N GLY A 10 8.43 -7.30 -4.56
CA GLY A 10 9.64 -7.90 -5.09
C GLY A 10 10.73 -6.88 -5.42
N GLN A 11 11.87 -7.44 -5.83
CA GLN A 11 13.06 -6.65 -6.17
C GLN A 11 12.82 -5.75 -7.40
N THR A 12 11.99 -6.20 -8.34
CA THR A 12 11.67 -5.44 -9.56
C THR A 12 10.90 -4.17 -9.20
N GLU A 13 9.86 -4.29 -8.39
CA GLU A 13 9.02 -3.17 -7.94
C GLU A 13 9.83 -2.19 -7.11
N ARG A 14 10.70 -2.70 -6.22
CA ARG A 14 11.63 -1.88 -5.47
C ARG A 14 12.55 -1.06 -6.38
N LYS A 15 13.19 -1.70 -7.36
CA LYS A 15 14.08 -1.01 -8.31
C LYS A 15 13.32 0.03 -9.11
N PHE A 16 12.11 -0.28 -9.57
CA PHE A 16 11.26 0.69 -10.26
C PHE A 16 11.00 1.94 -9.40
N ILE A 17 10.71 1.76 -8.11
CA ILE A 17 10.55 2.87 -7.17
C ILE A 17 11.86 3.66 -7.01
N GLU A 18 12.99 2.98 -6.78
CA GLU A 18 14.30 3.62 -6.51
C GLU A 18 14.87 4.35 -7.73
N GLU A 19 14.77 3.74 -8.92
CA GLU A 19 15.45 4.20 -10.13
C GLU A 19 14.58 5.12 -11.00
N ILE A 20 13.25 5.00 -10.90
CA ILE A 20 12.32 5.74 -11.77
C ILE A 20 11.46 6.73 -10.98
N ILE A 21 10.71 6.26 -9.97
CA ILE A 21 9.76 7.12 -9.26
C ILE A 21 10.47 8.11 -8.34
N ALA A 22 11.46 7.64 -7.56
CA ALA A 22 12.13 8.49 -6.57
C ALA A 22 12.84 9.70 -7.21
N PRO A 23 13.60 9.57 -8.33
CA PRO A 23 14.18 10.73 -9.00
C PRO A 23 13.13 11.72 -9.52
N ALA A 24 11.98 11.23 -10.00
CA ALA A 24 10.90 12.09 -10.49
C ALA A 24 10.24 12.92 -9.38
N LEU A 25 10.28 12.46 -8.13
CA LEU A 25 9.67 13.12 -6.98
C LEU A 25 10.66 13.91 -6.10
N ASP A 26 11.97 13.80 -6.36
CA ASP A 26 13.01 14.52 -5.61
C ASP A 26 12.85 16.05 -5.65
N PRO A 27 12.49 16.70 -6.78
CA PRO A 27 12.25 18.14 -6.82
C PRO A 27 11.15 18.60 -5.85
N SER A 28 10.15 17.75 -5.62
CA SER A 28 9.04 17.99 -4.70
C SER A 28 9.39 17.72 -3.23
N LYS A 29 10.66 17.41 -2.93
CA LYS A 29 11.13 17.07 -1.58
C LYS A 29 10.37 15.90 -0.95
N ILE A 30 9.96 14.95 -1.79
CA ILE A 30 9.35 13.67 -1.39
C ILE A 30 10.44 12.60 -1.46
N HIS A 31 10.80 12.06 -0.31
CA HIS A 31 11.78 10.99 -0.19
C HIS A 31 11.08 9.65 -0.07
N LEU A 32 11.20 8.84 -1.13
CA LEU A 32 10.66 7.48 -1.15
C LEU A 32 11.62 6.49 -0.50
N GLN A 33 11.07 5.62 0.33
CA GLN A 33 11.80 4.55 1.00
C GLN A 33 11.10 3.22 0.75
N PRO A 34 11.43 2.54 -0.35
CA PRO A 34 10.85 1.24 -0.64
C PRO A 34 11.34 0.20 0.36
N MET A 35 10.42 -0.63 0.86
CA MET A 35 10.67 -1.73 1.78
C MET A 35 10.05 -3.00 1.21
N LEU A 36 10.84 -4.07 1.14
CA LEU A 36 10.35 -5.36 0.66
C LEU A 36 9.57 -6.11 1.73
N LEU A 37 8.37 -6.53 1.39
CA LEU A 37 7.61 -7.46 2.20
C LEU A 37 8.12 -8.88 1.96
N LYS A 38 8.95 -9.39 2.88
CA LYS A 38 9.51 -10.74 2.77
C LYS A 38 8.38 -11.77 2.69
N THR A 39 8.38 -12.61 1.66
CA THR A 39 7.50 -13.78 1.54
C THR A 39 7.97 -14.88 2.50
N SER A 40 7.08 -15.81 2.86
CA SER A 40 7.47 -16.96 3.70
C SER A 40 8.27 -17.96 2.88
N LYS A 41 9.36 -18.52 3.45
CA LYS A 41 10.21 -19.51 2.76
C LYS A 41 9.61 -20.93 2.71
N GLY A 42 8.47 -21.17 3.37
CA GLY A 42 7.97 -22.52 3.68
C GLY A 42 6.67 -22.93 3.01
N TYR A 43 5.95 -22.01 2.38
CA TYR A 43 4.79 -22.34 1.54
C TYR A 43 5.17 -22.05 0.09
N SER A 44 5.01 -23.05 -0.77
CA SER A 44 5.33 -22.99 -2.19
C SER A 44 4.53 -21.88 -2.89
N GLY A 45 5.11 -20.69 -3.02
CA GLY A 45 4.50 -19.55 -3.71
C GLY A 45 4.75 -18.25 -2.95
N GLY A 46 5.35 -17.26 -3.61
CA GLY A 46 5.79 -15.97 -3.05
C GLY A 46 4.66 -15.04 -2.61
N ALA A 47 3.68 -15.55 -1.88
CA ALA A 47 2.57 -14.80 -1.35
C ALA A 47 2.99 -14.05 -0.07
N ILE A 48 2.63 -12.77 0.01
CA ILE A 48 2.74 -11.95 1.23
C ILE A 48 1.59 -12.34 2.16
N SER A 49 1.89 -12.70 3.40
CA SER A 49 0.83 -12.88 4.41
C SER A 49 0.36 -11.52 4.94
N PHE A 50 -0.96 -11.38 5.11
CA PHE A 50 -1.54 -10.14 5.61
C PHE A 50 -1.07 -9.79 7.03
N ASP A 51 -0.90 -10.78 7.92
CA ASP A 51 -0.37 -10.53 9.27
C ASP A 51 1.01 -9.87 9.24
N ARG A 52 1.89 -10.31 8.34
CA ARG A 52 3.21 -9.71 8.18
C ARG A 52 3.13 -8.31 7.58
N PHE A 53 2.25 -8.11 6.59
CA PHE A 53 1.98 -6.78 6.07
C PHE A 53 1.59 -5.84 7.23
N LYS A 54 0.60 -6.26 8.03
CA LYS A 54 0.02 -5.50 9.14
C LYS A 54 1.08 -5.16 10.20
N ASP A 55 1.87 -6.15 10.62
CA ASP A 55 2.96 -5.94 11.59
C ASP A 55 3.98 -4.90 11.11
N ASN A 56 4.40 -4.97 9.84
CA ASN A 56 5.34 -4.01 9.29
C ASN A 56 4.71 -2.63 9.13
N ALA A 57 3.44 -2.56 8.73
CA ALA A 57 2.70 -1.32 8.59
C ALA A 57 2.61 -0.58 9.94
N ILE A 58 2.21 -1.29 11.01
CA ILE A 58 2.12 -0.75 12.36
C ILE A 58 3.48 -0.25 12.86
N LYS A 59 4.55 -1.05 12.68
CA LYS A 59 5.91 -0.65 13.08
C LYS A 59 6.38 0.60 12.32
N THR A 60 6.06 0.67 11.04
CA THR A 60 6.41 1.81 10.18
C THR A 60 5.67 3.07 10.62
N LEU A 61 4.36 3.00 10.79
CA LEU A 61 3.53 4.14 11.19
C LEU A 61 3.83 4.64 12.61
N LYS A 62 4.33 3.78 13.50
CA LYS A 62 4.79 4.14 14.85
C LYS A 62 6.20 4.76 14.89
N MET A 63 6.91 4.87 13.76
CA MET A 63 8.25 5.46 13.76
C MET A 63 8.19 6.94 14.17
N PRO A 64 9.19 7.48 14.90
CA PRO A 64 9.17 8.84 15.45
C PRO A 64 9.01 9.96 14.42
N SER A 65 9.38 9.71 13.15
CA SER A 65 9.23 10.68 12.07
C SER A 65 7.84 10.66 11.41
N ALA A 66 6.88 9.90 11.94
CA ALA A 66 5.53 9.71 11.41
C ALA A 66 5.50 9.59 9.87
N PRO A 67 6.01 8.47 9.29
CA PRO A 67 6.08 8.34 7.85
C PRO A 67 4.69 8.17 7.23
N ILE A 68 4.53 8.65 6.00
CA ILE A 68 3.41 8.24 5.14
C ILE A 68 3.69 6.80 4.69
N LEU A 69 2.73 5.90 4.84
CA LEU A 69 2.81 4.55 4.32
C LEU A 69 2.02 4.47 3.00
N SER A 70 2.65 3.92 1.98
CA SER A 70 2.03 3.55 0.72
C SER A 70 2.45 2.13 0.33
N THR A 71 1.83 1.59 -0.72
CA THR A 71 2.00 0.20 -1.14
C THR A 71 2.10 0.13 -2.66
N PHE A 72 2.96 -0.74 -3.17
CA PHE A 72 3.05 -1.09 -4.58
C PHE A 72 3.09 -2.62 -4.70
N LEU A 73 1.90 -3.20 -4.90
CA LEU A 73 1.64 -4.65 -4.81
C LEU A 73 1.03 -5.15 -6.13
N ASP A 74 1.31 -6.41 -6.50
CA ASP A 74 0.64 -7.06 -7.62
C ASP A 74 -0.80 -7.43 -7.23
N LEU A 75 -1.77 -6.80 -7.89
CA LEU A 75 -3.20 -7.03 -7.69
C LEU A 75 -3.60 -8.49 -7.96
N HIS A 76 -2.96 -9.15 -8.94
CA HIS A 76 -3.33 -10.50 -9.36
C HIS A 76 -2.67 -11.59 -8.51
N ARG A 77 -1.59 -11.24 -7.79
CA ARG A 77 -0.88 -12.17 -6.90
C ARG A 77 -1.16 -11.90 -5.42
N LEU A 78 -2.02 -10.93 -5.11
CA LEU A 78 -2.44 -10.65 -3.74
C LEU A 78 -3.02 -11.93 -3.12
N HIS A 79 -2.49 -12.33 -1.97
CA HIS A 79 -2.88 -13.58 -1.32
C HIS A 79 -4.34 -13.52 -0.84
N LYS A 80 -5.02 -14.67 -0.83
CA LYS A 80 -6.39 -14.82 -0.29
C LYS A 80 -6.52 -14.51 1.22
N GLY A 81 -5.41 -14.25 1.89
CA GLY A 81 -5.40 -13.78 3.29
C GLY A 81 -5.49 -12.26 3.43
N PHE A 82 -5.48 -11.49 2.34
CA PHE A 82 -5.70 -10.04 2.42
C PHE A 82 -7.17 -9.72 2.72
N PRO A 83 -7.46 -8.65 3.48
CA PRO A 83 -8.82 -8.30 3.84
C PRO A 83 -9.66 -8.05 2.58
N ALA A 84 -10.86 -8.62 2.57
CA ALA A 84 -11.83 -8.55 1.46
C ALA A 84 -11.35 -9.10 0.09
N SER A 85 -10.32 -9.96 0.05
CA SER A 85 -9.82 -10.54 -1.20
C SER A 85 -10.86 -11.40 -1.93
N ASP A 86 -11.67 -12.17 -1.20
CA ASP A 86 -12.67 -13.06 -1.80
C ASP A 86 -13.86 -12.27 -2.38
N GLU A 87 -14.28 -11.20 -1.71
CA GLU A 87 -15.34 -10.30 -2.20
C GLU A 87 -14.87 -9.49 -3.42
N ALA A 88 -13.58 -9.18 -3.48
CA ALA A 88 -12.95 -8.45 -4.56
C ALA A 88 -12.84 -9.30 -5.85
N GLU A 89 -12.65 -10.62 -5.74
CA GLU A 89 -12.63 -11.54 -6.90
C GLU A 89 -13.97 -11.55 -7.67
N GLY A 90 -15.09 -11.27 -7.01
CA GLY A 90 -16.43 -11.20 -7.63
C GLY A 90 -16.75 -9.90 -8.38
N LYS A 91 -15.87 -8.89 -8.33
CA LYS A 91 -16.09 -7.59 -8.98
C LYS A 91 -15.57 -7.60 -10.41
N ALA A 92 -16.46 -7.32 -11.37
CA ALA A 92 -16.11 -7.24 -12.78
C ALA A 92 -15.29 -5.99 -13.13
N ASP A 93 -15.53 -4.87 -12.43
CA ASP A 93 -14.77 -3.63 -12.60
C ASP A 93 -13.47 -3.68 -11.77
N ILE A 94 -12.33 -3.58 -12.45
CA ILE A 94 -11.00 -3.59 -11.84
C ILE A 94 -10.76 -2.40 -10.89
N HIS A 95 -11.30 -1.23 -11.19
CA HIS A 95 -11.15 -0.05 -10.34
C HIS A 95 -12.00 -0.18 -9.08
N GLU A 96 -13.20 -0.76 -9.19
CA GLU A 96 -14.02 -1.07 -8.03
C GLU A 96 -13.35 -2.11 -7.13
N ARG A 97 -12.75 -3.13 -7.74
CA ARG A 97 -11.96 -4.15 -7.05
C ARG A 97 -10.80 -3.53 -6.27
N VAL A 98 -10.01 -2.66 -6.91
CA VAL A 98 -8.89 -1.97 -6.25
C VAL A 98 -9.36 -1.10 -5.10
N ARG A 99 -10.40 -0.27 -5.30
CA ARG A 99 -10.94 0.59 -4.23
C ARG A 99 -11.44 -0.21 -3.02
N HIS A 100 -12.05 -1.38 -3.26
CA HIS A 100 -12.52 -2.27 -2.20
C HIS A 100 -11.34 -2.79 -1.37
N LEU A 101 -10.30 -3.29 -2.04
CA LEU A 101 -9.09 -3.81 -1.39
C LEU A 101 -8.35 -2.71 -0.61
N GLU A 102 -8.18 -1.52 -1.20
CA GLU A 102 -7.53 -0.38 -0.54
C GLU A 102 -8.29 0.07 0.71
N THR A 103 -9.61 0.06 0.64
CA THR A 103 -10.47 0.44 1.78
C THR A 103 -10.38 -0.58 2.89
N ALA A 104 -10.48 -1.87 2.57
CA ALA A 104 -10.36 -2.95 3.53
C ALA A 104 -8.96 -2.98 4.18
N LEU A 105 -7.90 -2.77 3.39
CA LEU A 105 -6.52 -2.68 3.87
C LEU A 105 -6.33 -1.52 4.84
N ARG A 106 -6.84 -0.33 4.48
CA ARG A 106 -6.80 0.86 5.33
C ARG A 106 -7.51 0.61 6.65
N GLN A 107 -8.73 0.08 6.61
CA GLN A 107 -9.52 -0.19 7.81
C GLN A 107 -8.79 -1.16 8.74
N ALA A 108 -8.29 -2.28 8.22
CA ALA A 108 -7.64 -3.29 9.03
C ALA A 108 -6.31 -2.81 9.68
N VAL A 109 -5.61 -1.85 9.07
CA VAL A 109 -4.45 -1.20 9.70
C VAL A 109 -4.88 -0.17 10.75
N MET A 110 -5.95 0.59 10.49
CA MET A 110 -6.45 1.63 11.39
C MET A 110 -7.04 1.05 12.69
N GLU A 111 -7.67 -0.11 12.64
CA GLU A 111 -8.19 -0.81 13.82
C GLU A 111 -7.09 -1.08 14.87
N GLU A 112 -5.86 -1.27 14.43
CA GLU A 112 -4.68 -1.51 15.29
C GLU A 112 -4.00 -0.21 15.77
N LEU A 113 -4.44 0.94 15.26
CA LEU A 113 -3.85 2.26 15.49
C LEU A 113 -4.92 3.32 15.83
N PRO A 114 -5.71 3.13 16.91
CA PRO A 114 -6.85 4.00 17.23
C PRO A 114 -6.47 5.47 17.52
N GLY A 115 -5.19 5.75 17.81
CA GLY A 115 -4.68 7.11 18.05
C GLY A 115 -4.06 7.80 16.84
N LEU A 116 -3.90 7.10 15.71
CA LEU A 116 -3.32 7.67 14.49
C LEU A 116 -4.44 8.32 13.65
N ARG A 117 -4.34 9.62 13.38
CA ARG A 117 -5.27 10.30 12.46
C ARG A 117 -4.78 10.11 11.03
N PRO A 118 -5.58 9.52 10.12
CA PRO A 118 -5.24 9.50 8.70
C PRO A 118 -5.40 10.91 8.12
N GLU A 119 -4.33 11.48 7.59
CA GLU A 119 -4.36 12.76 6.85
C GLU A 119 -4.79 12.56 5.38
N CYS A 120 -5.27 11.37 4.99
CA CYS A 120 -5.60 11.07 3.60
C CYS A 120 -7.11 11.24 3.33
N SER A 121 -7.52 12.49 3.16
CA SER A 121 -8.83 12.85 2.60
C SER A 121 -8.78 12.59 1.10
N SER A 122 -9.29 11.46 0.62
CA SER A 122 -9.67 11.36 -0.79
C SER A 122 -10.97 12.12 -1.00
N GLU A 123 -10.93 13.46 -0.99
CA GLU A 123 -11.92 14.23 -1.75
C GLU A 123 -11.55 14.06 -3.21
N ALA A 124 -12.11 13.01 -3.84
CA ALA A 124 -12.17 12.97 -5.28
C ALA A 124 -12.99 14.19 -5.72
N SER A 125 -12.30 15.21 -6.26
CA SER A 125 -12.98 16.30 -6.93
C SER A 125 -13.90 15.69 -8.00
N PRO A 126 -15.21 16.02 -8.04
CA PRO A 126 -16.04 15.62 -9.15
C PRO A 126 -15.41 16.20 -10.41
N GLN A 127 -15.15 15.33 -11.39
CA GLN A 127 -14.75 15.78 -12.72
C GLN A 127 -15.87 16.66 -13.26
N THR A 128 -15.61 17.97 -13.31
CA THR A 128 -16.46 18.92 -14.00
C THR A 128 -16.38 18.58 -15.48
N ASN A 129 -17.43 17.94 -16.01
CA ASN A 129 -17.70 17.98 -17.44
C ASN A 129 -17.95 19.46 -17.78
N GLU A 130 -16.99 20.08 -18.46
CA GLU A 130 -17.26 21.30 -19.22
C GLU A 130 -17.90 20.95 -20.57
N PRO A 131 -18.74 21.86 -21.11
CA PRO A 131 -19.78 21.57 -22.10
C PRO A 131 -19.27 21.26 -23.52
#